data_AF-X1IA80-F1
#
_entry.id   AF-X1IA80-F1
#
_cell.length_a   1.000
_cell.length_b   1.000
_cell.length_c   1.000
_cell.angle_alpha   90.00
_cell.angle_beta   90.00
_cell.angle_gamma   90.00
#
_symmetry.space_group_name_H-M   'P 1'
#
loop_
_entity.id
_entity.type
_entity.pdbx_description
1 polymer ?
#
loop_
_entity_poly.entity_id
_entity_poly.type
_entity_poly.pdbx_seq_one_letter_code
_entity_poly.pdbx_strand_id
1 'polypeptide(L)'
;SLGLPDTVTRYYFDYPEESKGFRDLLGSILIFFLLFGFLVVTTLTFFGKPIFENLFSNVTFSPYIKIGLWTSFFISINAILLNIYRAKEQAVKYISFRIVNFLLTTGIIIYFVVIAKEGALGKIKGSFYASLLFFIIFLVLILKRSNIILSKPKLFNALMFGLPLVPHA
;
A
#
# COMPACT_ATOMS: atom_id res chain seq x y z
N SER A 1 -11.79 -1.35 -5.97
CA SER A 1 -10.80 -2.26 -5.35
C SER A 1 -10.04 -2.95 -6.45
N LEU A 2 -8.76 -2.60 -6.61
CA LEU A 2 -7.90 -3.08 -7.70
C LEU A 2 -7.89 -4.61 -7.74
N GLY A 3 -8.31 -5.23 -8.85
CA GLY A 3 -8.37 -6.68 -9.06
C GLY A 3 -7.01 -7.41 -9.14
N LEU A 4 -5.96 -6.79 -8.64
CA LEU A 4 -4.64 -7.40 -8.43
C LEU A 4 -4.66 -8.63 -7.51
N PRO A 5 -5.56 -8.75 -6.50
CA PRO A 5 -5.64 -9.94 -5.66
C PRO A 5 -5.96 -11.19 -6.49
N ASP A 6 -6.92 -11.10 -7.41
CA ASP A 6 -7.48 -12.25 -8.11
C ASP A 6 -6.47 -12.87 -9.07
N THR A 7 -5.68 -12.04 -9.75
CA THR A 7 -4.61 -12.48 -10.65
C THR A 7 -3.46 -13.15 -9.91
N VAL A 8 -3.15 -12.66 -8.70
CA VAL A 8 -2.14 -13.30 -7.84
C VAL A 8 -2.62 -14.64 -7.35
N THR A 9 -3.91 -14.80 -7.00
CA THR A 9 -4.50 -16.11 -6.63
C THR A 9 -4.34 -17.13 -7.75
N ARG A 10 -4.67 -16.77 -9.00
CA ARG A 10 -4.65 -17.72 -10.12
C ARG A 10 -3.23 -18.16 -10.52
N TYR A 11 -2.26 -17.24 -10.52
CA TYR A 11 -0.85 -17.58 -10.79
C TYR A 11 -0.16 -18.29 -9.61
N TYR A 12 -0.70 -18.19 -8.39
CA TYR A 12 -0.15 -18.84 -7.19
C TYR A 12 -0.56 -20.31 -7.06
N PHE A 13 -1.70 -20.72 -7.64
CA PHE A 13 -2.10 -22.13 -7.66
C PHE A 13 -1.22 -23.00 -8.56
N ASP A 14 -0.56 -22.43 -9.57
CA ASP A 14 0.26 -23.19 -10.54
C ASP A 14 1.75 -23.30 -10.15
N TYR A 15 2.23 -22.56 -9.15
CA TYR A 15 3.64 -22.56 -8.76
C TYR A 15 3.85 -22.60 -7.23
N PRO A 16 4.61 -23.58 -6.69
CA PRO A 16 4.99 -23.60 -5.28
C PRO A 16 5.67 -22.28 -4.85
N GLU A 17 5.51 -21.86 -3.60
CA GLU A 17 6.02 -20.59 -3.02
C GLU A 17 7.55 -20.39 -3.18
N GLU A 18 8.26 -21.47 -3.50
CA GLU A 18 9.70 -21.52 -3.75
C GLU A 18 10.10 -21.41 -5.22
N SER A 19 9.14 -21.37 -6.15
CA SER A 19 9.46 -21.18 -7.54
C SER A 19 10.10 -19.80 -7.73
N LYS A 20 11.31 -19.81 -8.33
CA LYS A 20 12.03 -18.59 -8.71
C LYS A 20 11.13 -17.64 -9.51
N GLY A 21 10.21 -18.21 -10.29
CA GLY A 21 9.22 -17.48 -11.09
C GLY A 21 8.31 -16.55 -10.27
N PHE A 22 7.76 -17.02 -9.15
CA PHE A 22 6.86 -16.24 -8.30
C PHE A 22 7.60 -15.15 -7.52
N ARG A 23 8.81 -15.45 -7.03
CA ARG A 23 9.64 -14.47 -6.30
C ARG A 23 10.07 -13.29 -7.20
N ASP A 24 10.39 -13.56 -8.47
CA ASP A 24 10.71 -12.52 -9.46
C ASP A 24 9.48 -11.66 -9.82
N LEU A 25 8.31 -12.29 -9.91
CA LEU A 25 7.04 -11.60 -10.20
C LEU A 25 6.69 -10.63 -9.05
N LEU A 26 6.73 -11.11 -7.80
CA LEU A 26 6.48 -10.29 -6.62
C LEU A 26 7.44 -9.09 -6.54
N GLY A 27 8.73 -9.31 -6.81
CA GLY A 27 9.72 -8.24 -6.82
C GLY A 27 9.47 -7.23 -7.93
N SER A 28 9.13 -7.68 -9.14
CA SER A 28 8.80 -6.80 -10.26
C SER A 28 7.57 -5.94 -9.98
N ILE A 29 6.49 -6.55 -9.44
CA ILE A 29 5.27 -5.83 -9.04
C ILE A 29 5.59 -4.81 -7.96
N LEU A 30 6.33 -5.18 -6.92
CA LEU A 30 6.74 -4.26 -5.86
C LEU A 30 7.49 -3.05 -6.41
N ILE A 31 8.53 -3.27 -7.22
CA ILE A 31 9.35 -2.20 -7.77
C ILE A 31 8.49 -1.27 -8.62
N PHE A 32 7.61 -1.82 -9.46
CA PHE A 32 6.70 -1.02 -10.27
C PHE A 32 5.75 -0.18 -9.42
N PHE A 33 5.09 -0.78 -8.42
CA PHE A 33 4.17 -0.05 -7.53
C PHE A 33 4.89 1.02 -6.71
N LEU A 34 6.10 0.72 -6.21
CA LEU A 34 6.91 1.69 -5.49
C LEU A 34 7.30 2.86 -6.38
N LEU A 35 7.87 2.61 -7.56
CA LEU A 35 8.32 3.66 -8.47
C LEU A 35 7.15 4.48 -9.00
N PHE A 36 6.11 3.81 -9.51
CA PHE A 36 4.94 4.48 -10.08
C PHE A 36 4.16 5.25 -9.02
N GLY A 37 3.85 4.61 -7.89
CA GLY A 37 3.13 5.27 -6.80
C GLY A 37 3.91 6.43 -6.20
N PHE A 38 5.23 6.28 -6.01
CA PHE A 38 6.10 7.36 -5.55
C PHE A 38 6.11 8.53 -6.53
N LEU A 39 6.21 8.26 -7.83
CA LEU A 39 6.16 9.29 -8.88
C LEU A 39 4.83 10.05 -8.82
N VAL A 40 3.69 9.34 -8.81
CA VAL A 40 2.36 9.96 -8.77
C VAL A 40 2.19 10.83 -7.52
N VAL A 41 2.54 10.31 -6.35
CA VAL A 41 2.38 11.03 -5.06
C VAL A 41 3.30 12.24 -4.99
N THR A 42 4.53 12.12 -5.50
CA THR A 42 5.47 13.23 -5.56
C THR A 42 4.97 14.32 -6.51
N THR A 43 4.52 13.96 -7.71
CA THR A 43 3.93 14.90 -8.67
C THR A 43 2.72 15.61 -8.06
N LEU A 44 1.81 14.90 -7.40
CA LEU A 44 0.66 15.50 -6.72
C LEU A 44 1.07 16.38 -5.54
N THR A 45 2.16 16.06 -4.84
CA THR A 45 2.65 16.89 -3.72
C THR A 45 3.15 18.25 -4.18
N PHE A 46 3.81 18.32 -5.35
CA PHE A 46 4.36 19.57 -5.90
C PHE A 46 3.35 20.34 -6.76
N PHE A 47 2.60 19.65 -7.62
CA PHE A 47 1.71 20.27 -8.60
C PHE A 47 0.22 20.18 -8.25
N GLY A 48 -0.14 19.40 -7.23
CA GLY A 48 -1.54 19.17 -6.86
C GLY A 48 -2.18 20.31 -6.08
N LYS A 49 -1.40 21.25 -5.51
CA LYS A 49 -1.92 22.38 -4.74
C LYS A 49 -3.12 23.10 -5.41
N PRO A 50 -3.00 23.62 -6.66
CA PRO A 50 -4.11 24.28 -7.33
C PRO A 50 -5.32 23.36 -7.59
N ILE A 51 -5.08 22.06 -7.84
CA ILE A 51 -6.16 21.08 -8.06
C ILE A 51 -6.97 20.89 -6.78
N PHE A 52 -6.27 20.68 -5.66
CA PHE A 52 -6.90 20.39 -4.37
C PHE A 52 -7.50 21.64 -3.71
N GLU A 53 -6.93 22.82 -3.91
CA GLU A 53 -7.52 24.07 -3.41
C GLU A 53 -8.83 24.41 -4.14
N ASN A 54 -8.95 24.06 -5.42
CA ASN A 54 -10.21 24.24 -6.16
C ASN A 54 -11.30 23.22 -5.75
N LEU A 55 -10.90 22.01 -5.32
CA LEU A 55 -11.82 20.96 -4.89
C LEU A 55 -12.20 21.07 -3.40
N PHE A 56 -11.28 21.52 -2.56
CA PHE A 56 -11.42 21.57 -1.10
C PHE A 56 -11.06 22.97 -0.58
N SER A 57 -12.00 23.90 -0.70
CA SER A 57 -11.83 25.29 -0.26
C SER A 57 -11.59 25.47 1.25
N ASN A 58 -12.01 24.50 2.06
CA ASN A 58 -11.96 24.57 3.53
C ASN A 58 -10.79 23.80 4.18
N VAL A 59 -9.92 23.15 3.40
CA VAL A 59 -8.81 22.33 3.95
C VAL A 59 -7.47 22.83 3.41
N THR A 60 -6.58 23.24 4.32
CA THR A 60 -5.24 23.67 3.94
C THR A 60 -4.46 22.52 3.31
N PHE A 61 -3.93 22.74 2.09
CA PHE A 61 -3.17 21.73 1.35
C PHE A 61 -1.98 21.17 2.17
N SER A 62 -1.31 22.04 2.92
CA SER A 62 -0.26 21.67 3.87
C SER A 62 -0.69 22.04 5.29
N PRO A 63 -0.60 21.14 6.29
CA PRO A 63 -0.02 19.78 6.22
C PRO A 63 -1.04 18.67 5.84
N TYR A 64 -2.34 18.96 5.86
CA TYR A 64 -3.40 17.94 5.85
C TYR A 64 -3.43 17.07 4.58
N ILE A 65 -3.56 17.70 3.41
CA ILE A 65 -3.68 16.98 2.13
C ILE A 65 -2.36 16.27 1.80
N LYS A 66 -1.22 16.92 2.04
CA LYS A 66 0.10 16.28 1.89
C LYS A 66 0.24 15.02 2.72
N ILE A 67 -0.08 15.07 4.02
CA ILE A 67 -0.01 13.87 4.88
C ILE A 67 -0.99 12.80 4.38
N GLY A 68 -2.19 13.18 3.95
CA GLY A 68 -3.18 12.24 3.39
C GLY A 68 -2.73 11.52 2.12
N LEU A 69 -2.06 12.24 1.20
CA LEU A 69 -1.52 11.67 -0.04
C LEU A 69 -0.47 10.59 0.26
N TRP A 70 0.50 10.91 1.12
CA TRP A 70 1.53 9.95 1.51
C TRP A 70 0.98 8.78 2.33
N THR A 71 0.00 9.04 3.20
CA THR A 71 -0.68 7.98 3.96
C THR A 71 -1.37 6.99 3.01
N SER A 72 -2.07 7.50 1.99
CA SER A 72 -2.74 6.66 0.97
C SER A 72 -1.74 5.79 0.19
N PHE A 73 -0.57 6.33 -0.13
CA PHE A 73 0.51 5.56 -0.77
C PHE A 73 0.96 4.38 0.10
N PHE A 74 1.26 4.63 1.38
CA PHE A 74 1.69 3.58 2.30
C PHE A 74 0.61 2.51 2.51
N ILE A 75 -0.65 2.91 2.66
CA ILE A 75 -1.79 1.97 2.81
C ILE A 75 -1.94 1.08 1.58
N SER A 76 -1.77 1.64 0.37
CA SER A 76 -1.93 0.90 -0.89
C SER A 76 -0.96 -0.28 -1.00
N ILE A 77 0.27 -0.11 -0.49
CA ILE A 77 1.28 -1.17 -0.51
C ILE A 77 0.95 -2.26 0.51
N ASN A 78 0.49 -1.87 1.69
CA ASN A 78 0.06 -2.80 2.74
C ASN A 78 -1.08 -3.71 2.26
N ALA A 79 -1.98 -3.17 1.44
CA ALA A 79 -3.09 -3.92 0.87
C ALA A 79 -2.63 -5.09 -0.02
N ILE A 80 -1.53 -4.94 -0.76
CA ILE A 80 -1.00 -6.00 -1.65
C ILE A 80 -0.66 -7.25 -0.85
N LEU A 81 0.06 -7.14 0.28
CA LEU A 81 0.44 -8.33 1.06
C LEU A 81 -0.74 -8.95 1.79
N LEU A 82 -1.64 -8.13 2.34
CA LEU A 82 -2.87 -8.62 2.97
C LEU A 82 -3.72 -9.40 1.98
N ASN A 83 -3.79 -8.94 0.73
CA ASN A 83 -4.47 -9.65 -0.34
C ASN A 83 -3.77 -10.97 -0.69
N ILE A 84 -2.43 -11.00 -0.71
CA ILE A 84 -1.66 -12.25 -0.87
C ILE A 84 -1.98 -13.24 0.27
N TYR A 85 -1.97 -12.81 1.54
CA TYR A 85 -2.29 -13.71 2.66
C TYR A 85 -3.73 -14.20 2.64
N ARG A 86 -4.66 -13.34 2.22
CA ARG A 86 -6.08 -13.69 2.06
C ARG A 86 -6.27 -14.70 0.92
N ALA A 87 -5.62 -14.47 -0.23
CA ALA A 87 -5.63 -15.35 -1.39
C ALA A 87 -5.07 -16.75 -1.08
N LYS A 88 -4.11 -16.84 -0.15
CA LYS A 88 -3.51 -18.10 0.30
C LYS A 88 -4.31 -18.83 1.38
N GLU A 89 -5.52 -18.39 1.70
CA GLU A 89 -6.34 -18.90 2.82
C GLU A 89 -5.61 -18.90 4.17
N GLN A 90 -4.56 -18.07 4.33
CA GLN A 90 -3.80 -17.93 5.57
C GLN A 90 -4.54 -16.98 6.52
N ALA A 91 -5.78 -17.33 6.85
CA ALA A 91 -6.70 -16.52 7.64
C ALA A 91 -6.10 -16.10 8.99
N VAL A 92 -5.38 -17.01 9.66
CA VAL A 92 -4.73 -16.72 10.95
C VAL A 92 -3.69 -15.60 10.83
N LYS A 93 -2.84 -15.63 9.79
CA LYS A 93 -1.83 -14.59 9.56
C LYS A 93 -2.50 -13.27 9.16
N TYR A 94 -3.49 -13.33 8.28
CA TYR A 94 -4.26 -12.15 7.88
C TYR A 94 -4.91 -11.45 9.09
N ILE A 95 -5.64 -12.22 9.92
CA ILE A 95 -6.35 -11.72 11.10
C ILE A 95 -5.35 -11.18 12.12
N SER A 96 -4.27 -11.91 12.42
CA SER A 96 -3.23 -11.46 13.34
C SER A 96 -2.63 -10.12 12.91
N PHE A 97 -2.23 -9.98 11.64
CA PHE A 97 -1.71 -8.71 11.11
C PHE A 97 -2.74 -7.58 11.20
N ARG A 98 -4.02 -7.86 10.91
CA ARG A 98 -5.10 -6.86 11.01
C ARG A 98 -5.30 -6.38 12.44
N ILE A 99 -5.28 -7.29 13.42
CA ILE A 99 -5.43 -6.96 14.84
C ILE A 99 -4.24 -6.13 15.32
N VAL A 100 -3.01 -6.58 15.03
CA VAL A 100 -1.79 -5.84 15.41
C VAL A 100 -1.79 -4.45 14.77
N ASN A 101 -2.19 -4.35 13.49
CA ASN A 101 -2.33 -3.07 12.80
C ASN A 101 -3.37 -2.16 13.45
N PHE A 102 -4.54 -2.69 13.80
CA PHE A 102 -5.58 -1.93 14.47
C PHE A 102 -5.13 -1.40 15.84
N LEU A 103 -4.53 -2.25 16.67
CA LEU A 103 -4.07 -1.88 18.01
C LEU A 103 -2.95 -0.84 17.95
N LEU A 104 -1.93 -1.06 17.11
CA LEU A 104 -0.83 -0.10 16.95
C LEU A 104 -1.31 1.23 16.37
N THR A 105 -2.15 1.21 15.33
CA THR A 105 -2.70 2.44 14.74
C THR A 105 -3.50 3.23 15.77
N THR A 106 -4.35 2.55 16.53
CA THR A 106 -5.16 3.18 17.57
C THR A 106 -4.27 3.75 18.68
N GLY A 107 -3.27 3.01 19.15
CA GLY A 107 -2.32 3.49 20.17
C GLY A 107 -1.54 4.74 19.73
N ILE A 108 -1.03 4.75 18.50
CA ILE A 108 -0.31 5.90 17.93
C ILE A 108 -1.25 7.10 17.78
N ILE A 109 -2.49 6.89 17.31
CA ILE A 109 -3.49 7.96 17.22
C ILE A 109 -3.80 8.53 18.61
N ILE A 110 -4.05 7.69 19.61
CA ILE A 110 -4.32 8.13 20.99
C ILE A 110 -3.15 8.95 21.53
N TYR A 111 -1.91 8.52 21.27
CA TYR A 111 -0.72 9.28 21.67
C TYR A 111 -0.73 10.70 21.09
N PHE A 112 -0.93 10.85 19.78
CA PHE A 112 -0.93 12.19 19.16
C PHE A 112 -2.15 13.04 19.52
N VAL A 113 -3.31 12.42 19.71
CA VAL A 113 -4.56 13.14 20.02
C VAL A 113 -4.59 13.57 21.48
N VAL A 114 -4.27 12.67 22.42
CA VAL A 114 -4.47 12.87 23.86
C VAL A 114 -3.22 13.42 24.54
N ILE A 115 -2.06 12.84 24.27
CA ILE A 115 -0.81 13.23 24.93
C ILE A 115 -0.23 14.48 24.28
N ALA A 116 -0.10 14.46 22.95
CA ALA A 116 0.40 15.63 22.20
C ALA A 116 -0.67 16.73 21.98
N LYS A 117 -1.94 16.46 22.35
CA LYS A 117 -3.07 17.41 22.29
C LYS A 117 -3.29 18.05 20.91
N GLU A 118 -2.96 17.34 19.84
CA GLU A 118 -3.04 17.86 18.47
C GLU A 118 -4.43 17.73 17.83
N GLY A 119 -5.41 17.17 18.54
CA GLY A 119 -6.80 17.04 18.07
C GLY A 119 -6.91 16.35 16.71
N ALA A 120 -7.53 17.03 15.73
CA ALA A 120 -7.71 16.50 14.38
C ALA A 120 -6.39 16.24 13.64
N LEU A 121 -5.38 17.09 13.83
CA LEU A 121 -4.06 16.90 13.24
C LEU A 121 -3.39 15.65 13.82
N GLY A 122 -3.58 15.40 15.12
CA GLY A 122 -3.06 14.22 15.79
C GLY A 122 -3.60 12.91 15.22
N LYS A 123 -4.89 12.87 14.85
CA LYS A 123 -5.47 11.71 14.15
C LYS A 123 -4.78 11.44 12.81
N ILE A 124 -4.54 12.50 12.04
CA ILE A 124 -3.95 12.40 10.69
C ILE A 124 -2.48 12.00 10.76
N LYS A 125 -1.69 12.64 11.64
CA LYS A 125 -0.31 12.24 11.90
C LYS A 125 -0.22 10.81 12.45
N GLY A 126 -1.09 10.45 13.38
CA GLY A 126 -1.09 9.11 13.95
C GLY A 126 -1.35 8.03 12.90
N SER A 127 -2.30 8.29 12.00
CA SER A 127 -2.59 7.41 10.86
C SER A 127 -1.41 7.31 9.90
N PHE A 128 -0.74 8.44 9.63
CA PHE A 128 0.46 8.50 8.79
C PHE A 128 1.62 7.68 9.38
N TYR A 129 1.98 7.90 10.64
CA TYR A 129 3.08 7.18 11.28
C TYR A 129 2.79 5.69 11.43
N ALA A 130 1.54 5.32 11.76
CA ALA A 130 1.13 3.92 11.76
C ALA A 130 1.26 3.30 10.36
N SER A 131 0.78 3.98 9.33
CA SER A 131 0.86 3.49 7.94
C SER A 131 2.30 3.35 7.47
N LEU A 132 3.17 4.31 7.83
CA LEU A 132 4.61 4.28 7.54
C LEU A 132 5.32 3.11 8.26
N LEU A 133 5.03 2.89 9.54
CA LEU A 133 5.58 1.77 10.30
C LEU A 133 5.21 0.43 9.65
N PHE A 134 3.93 0.24 9.32
CA PHE A 134 3.48 -0.97 8.65
C PHE A 134 4.06 -1.12 7.26
N PHE A 135 4.15 -0.03 6.51
CA PHE A 135 4.80 -0.03 5.20
C PHE A 135 6.24 -0.55 5.29
N ILE A 136 7.03 -0.10 6.27
CA ILE A 136 8.40 -0.57 6.47
C ILE A 136 8.42 -2.07 6.82
N ILE A 137 7.58 -2.52 7.75
CA ILE A 137 7.49 -3.93 8.14
C ILE A 137 7.14 -4.79 6.91
N PHE A 138 6.14 -4.39 6.14
CA PHE A 138 5.69 -5.11 4.96
C PHE A 138 6.73 -5.10 3.85
N LEU A 139 7.39 -3.97 3.62
CA LEU A 139 8.48 -3.86 2.64
C LEU A 139 9.58 -4.87 2.97
N VAL A 140 10.03 -4.93 4.23
CA VAL A 140 11.05 -5.91 4.67
C VAL A 140 10.57 -7.35 4.48
N LEU A 141 9.32 -7.66 4.84
CA LEU A 141 8.78 -9.02 4.71
C LEU A 141 8.70 -9.48 3.25
N ILE A 142 8.31 -8.60 2.34
CA ILE A 142 8.21 -8.96 0.93
C ILE A 142 9.60 -9.01 0.31
N LEU A 143 10.49 -8.08 0.62
CA LEU A 143 11.88 -8.10 0.13
C LEU A 143 12.61 -9.40 0.53
N LYS A 144 12.34 -9.93 1.73
CA LYS A 144 12.88 -11.25 2.15
C LYS A 144 12.32 -12.43 1.34
N ARG A 145 11.15 -12.28 0.71
CA ARG A 145 10.44 -13.34 -0.04
C ARG A 145 10.51 -13.14 -1.56
N SER A 146 10.99 -12.00 -2.02
CA SER A 146 11.06 -11.63 -3.45
C SER A 146 12.50 -11.55 -3.93
N ASN A 147 12.73 -11.86 -5.20
CA ASN A 147 13.98 -11.47 -5.85
C ASN A 147 13.81 -10.07 -6.42
N ILE A 148 14.73 -9.16 -6.11
CA ILE A 148 14.74 -7.79 -6.66
C ILE A 148 15.26 -7.84 -8.10
N ILE A 149 14.49 -8.44 -9.00
CA ILE A 149 14.80 -8.56 -10.42
C ILE A 149 13.62 -8.01 -11.20
N LEU A 150 13.87 -6.96 -11.98
CA LEU A 150 12.85 -6.35 -12.84
C LEU A 150 12.70 -7.20 -14.12
N SER A 151 11.74 -8.11 -14.14
CA SER A 151 11.41 -8.88 -15.35
C SER A 151 10.32 -8.15 -16.14
N LYS A 152 10.73 -7.36 -17.14
CA LYS A 152 9.82 -6.64 -18.06
C LYS A 152 8.70 -7.52 -18.66
N PRO A 153 8.95 -8.73 -19.18
CA PRO A 153 7.87 -9.55 -19.78
C PRO A 153 6.86 -10.05 -18.73
N LYS A 154 7.31 -10.41 -17.53
CA LYS A 154 6.41 -10.82 -16.43
C LYS A 154 5.59 -9.65 -15.89
N LEU A 155 6.20 -8.45 -15.82
CA LEU A 155 5.51 -7.23 -15.42
C LEU A 155 4.42 -6.82 -16.43
N PHE A 156 4.71 -6.92 -17.73
CA PHE A 156 3.74 -6.62 -18.77
C PHE A 156 2.54 -7.55 -18.71
N ASN A 157 2.77 -8.86 -18.52
CA ASN A 157 1.67 -9.82 -18.32
C ASN A 157 0.88 -9.48 -17.04
N ALA A 158 1.53 -9.22 -15.91
CA ALA A 158 0.83 -8.86 -14.66
C ALA A 158 -0.02 -7.58 -14.79
N LEU A 159 0.48 -6.57 -15.50
CA LEU A 159 -0.24 -5.32 -15.75
C LEU A 159 -1.37 -5.52 -16.77
N MET A 160 -1.16 -6.31 -17.81
CA MET A 160 -2.18 -6.66 -18.81
C MET A 160 -3.27 -7.56 -18.23
N PHE A 161 -3.02 -8.28 -17.13
CA PHE A 161 -4.06 -8.97 -16.37
C PHE A 161 -4.72 -8.07 -15.31
N GLY A 162 -4.06 -7.01 -14.85
CA GLY A 162 -4.64 -6.03 -13.92
C GLY A 162 -5.50 -4.95 -14.59
N LEU A 163 -5.17 -4.56 -15.82
CA LEU A 163 -5.88 -3.56 -16.63
C LEU A 163 -7.32 -3.93 -17.04
N PRO A 164 -7.66 -5.19 -17.38
CA PRO A 164 -9.01 -5.59 -17.79
C PRO A 164 -10.03 -5.58 -16.63
N LEU A 165 -9.57 -5.40 -15.39
CA LEU A 165 -10.43 -5.36 -14.19
C LEU A 165 -10.83 -3.94 -13.78
N VAL A 166 -10.39 -2.92 -14.53
CA VAL A 166 -10.74 -1.50 -14.30
C VAL A 166 -12.13 -1.12 -14.83
N PRO A 167 -12.66 -1.66 -15.95
CA PRO A 167 -13.94 -1.19 -16.49
C PRO A 167 -15.20 -1.68 -15.75
N HIS A 168 -15.05 -2.56 -14.76
CA HIS A 168 -16.19 -3.19 -14.06
C HIS A 168 -16.18 -3.00 -12.54
N ALA A 169 -15.36 -2.08 -12.01
CA ALA A 169 -15.32 -1.71 -10.60
C ALA A 169 -16.03 -0.37 -10.32
#